data_AF-A0A916Z705-F1
#
_entry.id   AF-A0A916Z705-F1
#
_cell.length_a   1.000
_cell.length_b   1.000
_cell.length_c   1.000
_cell.angle_alpha   90.00
_cell.angle_beta   90.00
_cell.angle_gamma   90.00
#
_symmetry.space_group_name_H-M   'P 1'
#
loop_
_entity.id
_entity.type
_entity.pdbx_description
1 polymer ?
#
loop_
_entity_poly.entity_id
_entity_poly.type
_entity_poly.pdbx_seq_one_letter_code
_entity_poly.pdbx_strand_id
1 'polypeptide(L)' 'MSTHPDGTVYTKIARICDMAGTLPLPSHGGYVLVDSLFTSSRVIDSYAAAGYHLIGALKTN' A
#
# COMPACT_ATOMS: atom_id res chain seq x y z
N MET A 1 7.83 -6.98 -14.49
CA MET A 1 8.40 -5.67 -14.11
C MET A 1 8.02 -4.72 -15.24
N SER A 2 7.22 -3.70 -14.97
CA SER A 2 6.75 -2.79 -16.00
C SER A 2 7.55 -1.51 -15.88
N THR A 3 8.26 -1.15 -16.94
CA THR A 3 9.03 0.09 -16.98
C THR A 3 8.10 1.19 -17.45
N HIS A 4 8.03 2.29 -16.71
CA HIS A 4 7.35 3.49 -17.18
C HIS A 4 8.05 4.04 -18.43
N PRO A 5 7.32 4.79 -19.27
CA PRO A 5 7.91 5.42 -20.46
C PRO A 5 9.03 6.42 -20.15
N ASP A 6 9.17 6.87 -18.90
CA ASP A 6 10.27 7.71 -18.41
C ASP A 6 11.51 6.90 -17.96
N GLY A 7 11.48 5.57 -18.12
CA GLY A 7 12.57 4.67 -17.70
C GLY A 7 12.52 4.27 -16.23
N THR A 8 11.60 4.78 -15.42
CA THR A 8 11.46 4.35 -14.03
C THR A 8 10.85 2.96 -13.92
N VAL A 9 11.42 2.15 -13.04
CA VAL A 9 10.88 0.82 -12.74
C VAL A 9 9.63 0.98 -11.90
N TYR A 10 8.47 0.62 -12.46
CA TYR A 10 7.25 0.52 -11.67
C TYR A 10 7.26 -0.77 -10.86
N THR A 11 7.53 -0.63 -9.57
CA THR A 11 7.57 -1.75 -8.63
C THR A 11 6.16 -2.07 -8.12
N LYS A 12 5.97 -3.29 -7.62
CA LYS A 12 4.72 -3.68 -6.92
C LYS A 12 4.38 -2.70 -5.79
N ILE A 13 5.40 -2.21 -5.06
CA ILE A 13 5.25 -1.22 -3.99
C ILE A 13 4.71 0.11 -4.53
N ALA A 14 5.27 0.61 -5.64
CA ALA A 14 4.79 1.85 -6.26
C ALA A 14 3.31 1.73 -6.67
N ARG A 15 2.91 0.59 -7.24
CA ARG A 15 1.50 0.32 -7.57
C ARG A 15 0.60 0.33 -6.34
N ILE A 16 1.03 -0.28 -5.24
CA ILE A 16 0.24 -0.35 -4.01
C ILE A 16 0.08 1.05 -3.38
N CYS A 17 1.14 1.85 -3.36
CA CYS A 17 1.07 3.23 -2.89
C CYS A 17 0.09 4.07 -3.72
N ASP A 18 0.10 3.90 -5.04
CA ASP A 18 -0.83 4.59 -5.95
C ASP A 18 -2.29 4.18 -5.68
N MET A 19 -2.53 2.87 -5.47
CA MET A 19 -3.85 2.37 -5.08
C MET A 19 -4.35 2.99 -3.78
N ALA A 20 -3.48 3.19 -2.77
CA ALA A 20 -3.88 3.84 -1.52
C ALA A 20 -4.46 5.25 -1.75
N GLY A 21 -3.92 6.00 -2.72
CA GLY A 21 -4.42 7.33 -3.09
C GLY A 21 -5.75 7.33 -3.86
N THR A 22 -6.15 6.19 -4.44
CA THR A 22 -7.44 6.04 -5.14
C THR A 22 -8.59 5.64 -4.21
N LEU A 23 -8.29 5.28 -2.97
CA LEU A 23 -9.30 4.83 -2.02
C LEU A 23 -10.12 6.02 -1.47
N PRO A 24 -11.42 5.83 -1.23
CA PRO A 24 -12.25 6.87 -0.64
C PRO A 24 -11.79 7.16 0.79
N LEU A 25 -11.76 8.45 1.18
CA LEU A 25 -11.45 8.82 2.56
C LEU A 25 -12.45 8.18 3.54
N PRO A 26 -11.99 7.34 4.49
CA PRO A 26 -12.89 6.72 5.45
C PRO A 26 -13.44 7.75 6.44
N SER A 27 -14.74 7.68 6.74
CA SER A 27 -15.39 8.60 7.69
C SER A 27 -14.95 8.39 9.14
N HIS A 28 -14.61 7.15 9.48
CA HIS A 28 -14.06 6.72 10.76
C HIS A 28 -13.02 5.66 10.40
N GLY A 29 -11.73 5.92 10.69
CA GLY A 29 -10.54 5.20 10.18
C GLY A 29 -10.77 3.81 9.60
N GLY A 30 -10.33 3.59 8.36
CA GLY A 30 -10.53 2.34 7.64
C GLY A 30 -9.48 1.29 7.98
N TYR A 31 -9.75 0.01 7.68
CA TYR A 31 -8.75 -1.06 7.80
C TYR A 31 -8.45 -1.67 6.44
N VAL A 32 -7.18 -1.97 6.19
CA VAL A 32 -6.71 -2.64 4.97
C VAL A 32 -5.95 -3.90 5.33
N LEU A 33 -6.39 -5.03 4.77
CA LEU A 33 -5.72 -6.31 4.93
C LEU A 33 -4.55 -6.41 3.94
N VAL A 34 -3.35 -6.69 4.45
CA VAL A 34 -2.16 -6.91 3.63
C VAL A 34 -1.48 -8.21 4.05
N ASP A 35 -0.79 -8.89 3.12
CA ASP A 35 -0.07 -10.13 3.42
C ASP A 35 1.25 -9.83 4.17
N SER A 36 2.40 -10.01 3.53
CA SER A 36 3.76 -9.61 3.86
C SER A 36 4.07 -8.11 3.68
N LEU A 37 3.20 -7.35 3.00
CA LEU A 37 3.49 -5.97 2.60
C LEU A 37 3.51 -4.95 3.76
N PHE A 38 3.08 -5.34 4.97
CA PHE A 38 3.24 -4.54 6.19
C PHE A 38 4.71 -4.33 6.58
N THR A 39 5.65 -5.06 5.98
CA THR A 39 7.09 -4.87 6.23
C THR A 39 7.67 -3.64 5.52
N SER A 40 6.94 -3.03 4.58
CA SER A 40 7.40 -1.86 3.84
C SER A 40 6.88 -0.57 4.46
N SER A 41 7.77 0.28 4.98
CA SER A 41 7.42 1.59 5.53
C SER A 41 6.66 2.46 4.52
N ARG A 42 7.09 2.46 3.24
CA ARG A 42 6.41 3.21 2.17
C ARG A 42 4.93 2.85 2.03
N VAL A 43 4.60 1.57 2.15
CA VAL A 43 3.20 1.10 2.09
C VAL A 43 2.45 1.56 3.33
N ILE A 44 3.06 1.41 4.51
CA ILE A 44 2.48 1.88 5.78
C ILE A 44 2.14 3.36 5.72
N ASP A 45 3.11 4.19 5.33
CA ASP A 45 2.95 5.64 5.29
C ASP A 45 1.87 6.06 4.29
N SER A 46 1.78 5.39 3.13
CA SER A 46 0.78 5.71 2.11
C SER A 46 -0.65 5.44 2.58
N TYR A 47 -0.88 4.30 3.24
CA TYR A 47 -2.21 3.98 3.78
C TYR A 47 -2.54 4.80 5.03
N ALA A 48 -1.56 5.09 5.87
CA ALA A 48 -1.74 5.97 7.02
C ALA A 48 -2.14 7.40 6.59
N ALA A 49 -1.49 7.94 5.55
CA ALA A 49 -1.84 9.23 4.97
C ALA A 49 -3.26 9.25 4.38
N ALA A 50 -3.74 8.12 3.87
CA ALA A 50 -5.10 7.95 3.38
C ALA A 50 -6.15 7.68 4.50
N GLY A 51 -5.74 7.65 5.77
CA GLY A 51 -6.63 7.42 6.92
C GLY A 51 -6.95 5.95 7.19
N TYR A 52 -6.09 5.04 6.72
CA TYR A 52 -6.25 3.60 6.89
C TYR A 52 -5.21 3.00 7.84
N HIS A 53 -5.68 2.06 8.66
CA HIS A 53 -4.85 1.17 9.47
C HIS A 53 -4.59 -0.13 8.71
N LEU A 54 -3.35 -0.60 8.73
CA LEU A 54 -2.97 -1.86 8.09
C LEU A 54 -3.08 -3.02 9.08
N ILE A 55 -3.69 -4.12 8.62
CA ILE A 55 -3.71 -5.40 9.32
C ILE A 55 -2.88 -6.37 8.49
N GLY A 56 -1.70 -6.72 9.00
CA GLY A 56 -0.80 -7.68 8.37
C GLY A 56 -1.17 -9.12 8.71
N ALA A 57 -1.37 -9.96 7.69
CA ALA A 57 -1.43 -11.40 7.86
C ALA A 57 -0.01 -11.97 7.82
N LEU A 58 0.52 -12.35 8.98
CA LEU A 58 1.76 -13.11 9.05
C LEU A 58 1.51 -14.51 8.48
N LYS A 59 1.98 -14.77 7.25
CA LYS A 59 2.02 -16.13 6.72
C LYS A 59 3.07 -16.92 7.50
N THR A 60 2.61 -17.71 8.47
CA THR A 60 3.44 -18.73 9.14
C THR A 60 3.68 -19.90 8.17
N ASN A 61 4.93 -20.37 8.10
CA ASN A 61 5.33 -21.52 7.29
C ASN A 61 4.86 -22.82 7.95
#